data_AF-A0A7S0B8L8-F1
#
_entry.id   AF-A0A7S0B8L8-F1
#
_cell.length_a   1.000
_cell.length_b   1.000
_cell.length_c   1.000
_cell.angle_alpha   90.00
_cell.angle_beta   90.00
_cell.angle_gamma   90.00
#
_symmetry.space_group_name_H-M   'P 1'
#
loop_
_entity.id
_entity.type
_entity.pdbx_description
1 polymer ?
#
loop_
_entity_poly.entity_id
_entity_poly.type
_entity_poly.pdbx_seq_one_letter_code
_entity_poly.pdbx_strand_id
1 'polypeptide(L)'
;GLGGGSIPAFLADALEHCQVDVAELEPTVLEAACEAMGFAETPRLRVRLEDGAAFALREATALAAGAGAYRAVLVDATDWAGNVPEELRESHGGLVIALSRGLLSARGSLVATNLVPRFGADGAVLARPLAAYRAALAV
;
A
#
# COMPACT_ATOMS: atom_id res chain seq x y z
N GLY A 1 2.54 4.42 -2.68
CA GLY A 1 3.61 5.42 -2.78
C GLY A 1 4.76 4.78 -3.50
N LEU A 2 5.20 5.41 -4.58
CA LEU A 2 6.35 5.00 -5.38
C LEU A 2 7.65 5.53 -4.77
N GLY A 3 7.66 6.78 -4.32
CA GLY A 3 8.89 7.48 -3.94
C GLY A 3 9.91 7.44 -5.08
N GLY A 4 11.14 7.01 -4.80
CA GLY A 4 12.16 6.78 -5.83
C GLY A 4 12.05 5.45 -6.59
N GLY A 5 11.08 4.60 -6.25
CA GLY A 5 10.83 3.32 -6.93
C GLY A 5 11.71 2.13 -6.49
N SER A 6 12.60 2.32 -5.50
CA SER A 6 13.55 1.29 -5.07
C SER A 6 12.89 0.06 -4.46
N ILE A 7 11.93 0.23 -3.55
CA ILE A 7 11.20 -0.88 -2.91
C ILE A 7 10.43 -1.73 -3.95
N PRO A 8 9.56 -1.15 -4.80
CA PRO A 8 8.82 -1.96 -5.76
C PRO A 8 9.73 -2.59 -6.82
N ALA A 9 10.79 -1.89 -7.26
CA ALA A 9 11.79 -2.47 -8.16
C ALA A 9 12.53 -3.66 -7.53
N PHE A 10 12.98 -3.51 -6.28
CA PHE A 10 13.64 -4.57 -5.53
C PHE A 10 12.73 -5.80 -5.37
N LEU A 11 11.46 -5.62 -5.01
CA LEU A 11 10.52 -6.72 -4.86
C LEU A 11 10.28 -7.46 -6.18
N ALA A 12 10.13 -6.73 -7.28
CA ALA A 12 9.97 -7.33 -8.60
C ALA A 12 11.23 -8.08 -9.05
N ASP A 13 12.42 -7.55 -8.79
CA ASP A 13 13.69 -8.17 -9.19
C ASP A 13 14.05 -9.38 -8.32
N ALA A 14 14.02 -9.22 -7.00
CA ALA A 14 14.46 -10.24 -6.05
C ALA A 14 13.50 -11.44 -5.93
N LEU A 15 12.21 -11.25 -6.26
CA LEU A 15 11.19 -12.29 -6.18
C LEU A 15 10.64 -12.59 -7.59
N GLU A 16 11.14 -13.66 -8.22
CA GLU A 16 10.87 -14.01 -9.63
C GLU A 16 9.37 -14.14 -10.00
N HIS A 17 8.51 -14.44 -9.02
CA HIS A 17 7.07 -14.60 -9.21
C HIS A 17 6.25 -13.42 -8.68
N CYS A 18 6.89 -12.39 -8.14
CA CYS A 18 6.19 -11.23 -7.61
C CYS A 18 5.72 -10.34 -8.77
N GLN A 19 4.43 -10.02 -8.76
CA GLN A 19 3.82 -8.94 -9.53
C GLN A 19 3.54 -7.79 -8.57
N VAL A 20 3.94 -6.59 -8.97
CA VAL A 20 3.87 -5.39 -8.15
C VAL A 20 3.04 -4.35 -8.88
N ASP A 21 1.94 -3.94 -8.26
CA ASP A 21 1.22 -2.72 -8.61
C ASP A 21 1.57 -1.65 -7.58
N VAL A 22 1.93 -0.47 -8.06
CA VAL A 22 2.21 0.70 -7.23
C VAL A 22 1.13 1.74 -7.49
N ALA A 23 0.36 2.10 -6.46
CA ALA A 23 -0.45 3.32 -6.51
C ALA A 23 0.42 4.52 -6.10
N GLU A 24 0.54 5.49 -7.01
CA GLU A 24 1.22 6.76 -6.79
C GLU A 24 0.25 7.90 -7.07
N LEU A 25 0.18 8.87 -6.16
CA LEU A 25 -0.76 9.97 -6.27
C LEU A 25 -0.22 11.08 -7.18
N GLU A 26 1.08 11.33 -7.12
CA GLU A 26 1.70 12.51 -7.72
C GLU A 26 2.46 12.17 -9.02
N PRO A 27 2.05 12.70 -10.19
CA PRO A 27 2.73 12.42 -11.46
C PRO A 27 4.20 12.86 -11.45
N THR A 28 4.50 13.97 -10.78
CA THR A 28 5.87 14.51 -10.65
C THR A 28 6.81 13.56 -9.90
N VAL A 29 6.28 12.74 -8.98
CA VAL A 29 7.07 11.72 -8.27
C VAL A 29 7.46 10.60 -9.23
N LEU A 30 6.52 10.17 -10.10
CA LEU A 30 6.81 9.19 -11.14
C LEU A 30 7.83 9.71 -12.15
N GLU A 31 7.70 10.95 -12.60
CA GLU A 31 8.66 11.59 -13.50
C GLU A 31 10.07 11.60 -12.88
N ALA A 32 10.20 12.05 -11.63
CA ALA A 32 11.48 12.07 -10.93
C ALA A 32 12.07 10.67 -10.72
N ALA A 33 11.24 9.66 -10.40
CA ALA A 33 11.69 8.28 -10.27
C ALA A 33 12.27 7.75 -11.59
N CYS A 34 11.58 8.02 -12.71
CA CYS A 34 12.03 7.58 -14.04
C CYS A 34 13.30 8.31 -14.49
N GLU A 35 13.31 9.64 -14.43
CA GLU A 35 14.35 10.46 -15.04
C GLU A 35 15.62 10.55 -14.18
N ALA A 36 15.48 10.62 -12.86
CA ALA A 36 16.60 10.84 -11.95
C ALA A 36 17.04 9.58 -11.20
N MET A 37 16.12 8.65 -10.92
CA MET A 37 16.41 7.45 -10.10
C MET A 37 16.53 6.16 -10.92
N GLY A 38 16.28 6.23 -12.23
CA GLY A 38 16.39 5.07 -13.14
C GLY A 38 15.27 4.04 -12.98
N PHE A 39 14.13 4.43 -12.40
CA PHE A 39 12.95 3.57 -12.31
C PHE A 39 12.38 3.29 -13.71
N ALA A 40 11.94 2.05 -13.94
CA ALA A 40 11.22 1.67 -15.14
C ALA A 40 10.15 0.63 -14.83
N GLU A 41 8.96 0.81 -15.40
CA GLU A 41 7.93 -0.23 -15.38
C GLU A 41 8.38 -1.47 -16.17
N THR A 42 7.93 -2.64 -15.72
CA THR A 42 8.17 -3.94 -16.38
C THR A 42 6.86 -4.72 -16.48
N PRO A 43 6.80 -5.86 -17.18
CA PRO A 43 5.60 -6.71 -17.15
C PRO A 43 5.18 -7.17 -15.75
N ARG A 44 6.10 -7.18 -14.78
CA ARG A 44 5.84 -7.55 -13.38
C ARG A 44 5.79 -6.36 -12.42
N LEU A 45 5.96 -5.14 -12.91
CA LEU A 45 5.98 -3.92 -12.10
C LEU A 45 5.26 -2.79 -12.85
N ARG A 46 4.09 -2.41 -12.34
CA ARG A 46 3.24 -1.38 -12.94
C ARG A 46 2.95 -0.26 -11.95
N VAL A 47 2.93 0.97 -12.44
CA VAL A 47 2.50 2.14 -11.68
C VAL A 47 1.10 2.56 -12.13
N ARG A 48 0.27 2.91 -11.15
CA ARG A 48 -1.06 3.45 -11.33
C ARG A 48 -1.04 4.84 -10.71
N LEU A 49 -1.19 5.86 -11.55
CA LEU A 49 -1.36 7.24 -11.09
C LEU A 49 -2.79 7.39 -10.55
N GLU A 50 -2.99 7.09 -9.27
CA GLU A 50 -4.28 7.01 -8.58
C GLU A 50 -4.06 7.17 -7.07
N ASP A 51 -5.06 7.69 -6.36
CA ASP A 51 -5.10 7.63 -4.90
C ASP A 51 -5.04 6.17 -4.40
N GLY A 52 -4.15 5.90 -3.44
CA GLY A 52 -3.91 4.53 -2.97
C GLY A 52 -5.10 3.87 -2.28
N ALA A 53 -5.94 4.64 -1.58
CA ALA A 53 -7.12 4.11 -0.92
C ALA A 53 -8.24 3.82 -1.93
N ALA A 54 -8.42 4.69 -2.92
CA ALA A 54 -9.34 4.48 -4.03
C ALA A 54 -8.93 3.27 -4.89
N PHE A 55 -7.65 3.15 -5.23
CA PHE A 55 -7.08 2.00 -5.93
C PHE A 55 -7.40 0.70 -5.19
N ALA A 56 -7.10 0.64 -3.89
CA ALA A 56 -7.34 -0.54 -3.06
C ALA A 56 -8.84 -0.92 -3.02
N LEU A 57 -9.74 0.05 -2.90
CA LEU A 57 -11.19 -0.19 -2.91
C LEU A 57 -11.68 -0.72 -4.26
N ARG A 58 -11.17 -0.17 -5.36
CA ARG A 58 -11.52 -0.59 -6.73
C ARG A 58 -11.09 -2.03 -6.95
N GLU A 59 -9.87 -2.39 -6.59
CA GLU A 59 -9.36 -3.77 -6.66
C GLU A 59 -10.21 -4.70 -5.79
N ALA A 60 -10.48 -4.35 -4.53
CA ALA A 60 -11.31 -5.17 -3.64
C ALA A 60 -12.73 -5.38 -4.18
N THR A 61 -13.31 -4.38 -4.85
CA THR A 61 -14.67 -4.45 -5.42
C THR A 61 -14.72 -5.29 -6.70
N ALA A 62 -13.64 -5.31 -7.47
CA ALA A 62 -13.54 -6.10 -8.70
C ALA A 62 -13.37 -7.61 -8.44
N LEU A 63 -13.03 -8.01 -7.21
CA LEU A 63 -12.80 -9.40 -6.86
C LEU A 63 -14.09 -10.22 -6.81
N ALA A 64 -14.03 -11.44 -7.37
CA ALA A 64 -14.97 -12.49 -7.00
C ALA A 64 -14.73 -12.88 -5.53
N ALA A 65 -15.82 -13.16 -4.80
CA ALA A 65 -15.76 -13.50 -3.38
C ALA A 65 -14.71 -14.59 -3.10
N GLY A 66 -13.72 -14.28 -2.25
CA GLY A 66 -12.68 -15.22 -1.80
C GLY A 66 -11.43 -15.34 -2.68
N ALA A 67 -11.29 -14.59 -3.78
CA ALA A 67 -10.12 -14.68 -4.65
C ALA A 67 -8.87 -13.99 -4.07
N GLY A 68 -9.03 -12.82 -3.44
CA GLY A 68 -7.91 -11.98 -2.96
C GLY A 68 -7.05 -11.44 -4.10
N ALA A 69 -7.01 -10.11 -4.30
CA ALA A 69 -6.20 -9.50 -5.35
C ALA A 69 -4.70 -9.60 -5.05
N TYR A 70 -4.34 -9.48 -3.77
CA TYR A 70 -2.94 -9.38 -3.34
C TYR A 70 -2.59 -10.35 -2.21
N ARG A 71 -1.31 -10.70 -2.13
CA ARG A 71 -0.74 -11.41 -0.96
C ARG A 71 -0.11 -10.46 0.04
N ALA A 72 0.32 -9.28 -0.40
CA ALA A 72 0.89 -8.28 0.47
C ALA A 72 0.40 -6.89 0.06
N VAL A 73 0.19 -6.03 1.06
CA VAL A 73 0.03 -4.58 0.88
C VAL A 73 1.14 -3.89 1.64
N LEU A 74 1.88 -3.04 0.94
CA LEU A 74 2.91 -2.18 1.54
C LEU A 74 2.43 -0.73 1.49
N VAL A 75 2.27 -0.12 2.66
CA VAL A 75 1.91 1.29 2.82
C VAL A 75 3.18 2.09 3.07
N ASP A 76 3.77 2.60 1.99
CA ASP A 76 4.88 3.55 2.02
C ASP A 76 4.42 4.87 1.40
N ALA A 77 3.63 5.60 2.17
CA ALA A 77 3.03 6.87 1.76
C ALA A 77 2.88 7.76 2.99
N THR A 78 3.17 9.05 2.83
CA THR A 78 3.05 10.04 3.90
C THR A 78 2.35 11.29 3.42
N ASP A 79 1.57 11.91 4.30
CA ASP A 79 1.07 13.27 4.12
C ASP A 79 2.19 14.31 4.30
N TRP A 80 1.83 15.59 4.12
CA TRP A 80 2.75 16.71 4.29
C TRP A 80 3.34 16.83 5.71
N ALA A 81 2.68 16.26 6.71
CA ALA A 81 3.14 16.23 8.10
C ALA A 81 4.05 15.01 8.39
N GLY A 82 4.21 14.10 7.43
CA GLY A 82 5.01 12.88 7.56
C GLY A 82 4.26 11.70 8.18
N ASN A 83 2.94 11.79 8.33
CA ASN A 83 2.12 10.68 8.82
C ASN A 83 1.60 9.84 7.66
N VAL A 84 1.32 8.56 7.91
CA VAL A 84 0.51 7.79 6.95
C VAL A 84 -0.89 8.44 6.86
N PRO A 85 -1.41 8.74 5.65
CA PRO A 85 -2.74 9.32 5.46
C PRO A 85 -3.84 8.53 6.17
N GLU A 86 -4.85 9.21 6.72
CA GLU A 86 -5.95 8.58 7.48
C GLU A 86 -6.70 7.53 6.65
N GLU A 87 -6.87 7.79 5.36
CA GLU A 87 -7.48 6.93 4.35
C GLU A 87 -6.77 5.58 4.21
N LEU A 88 -5.48 5.53 4.59
CA LEU A 88 -4.66 4.34 4.57
C LEU A 88 -4.53 3.66 5.94
N ARG A 89 -4.86 4.31 7.07
CA ARG A 89 -4.59 3.77 8.42
C ARG A 89 -5.78 3.67 9.37
N GLU A 90 -6.83 4.45 9.18
CA GLU A 90 -7.99 4.47 10.08
C GLU A 90 -9.07 3.47 9.66
N SER A 91 -9.90 3.03 10.61
CA SER A 91 -10.93 2.01 10.37
C SER A 91 -11.98 2.40 9.33
N HIS A 92 -12.22 3.70 9.16
CA HIS A 92 -13.10 4.27 8.13
C HIS A 92 -12.36 4.58 6.83
N GLY A 93 -11.03 4.39 6.78
CA GLY A 93 -10.20 4.64 5.61
C GLY A 93 -10.43 3.59 4.51
N GLY A 94 -10.27 4.01 3.26
CA GLY A 94 -10.52 3.16 2.10
C GLY A 94 -9.65 1.90 2.08
N LEU A 95 -8.40 1.96 2.54
CA LEU A 95 -7.57 0.75 2.62
C LEU A 95 -8.14 -0.27 3.60
N VAL A 96 -8.56 0.16 4.80
CA VAL A 96 -9.07 -0.76 5.82
C VAL A 96 -10.39 -1.38 5.39
N ILE A 97 -11.24 -0.61 4.70
CA ILE A 97 -12.47 -1.12 4.07
C ILE A 97 -12.13 -2.12 2.94
N ALA A 98 -11.11 -1.85 2.13
CA ALA A 98 -10.69 -2.78 1.09
C ALA A 98 -10.16 -4.10 1.68
N LEU A 99 -9.39 -4.04 2.76
CA LEU A 99 -8.89 -5.21 3.48
C LEU A 99 -10.06 -6.07 4.01
N SER A 100 -11.09 -5.47 4.61
CA SER A 100 -12.27 -6.21 5.11
C SER A 100 -13.16 -6.78 4.01
N ARG A 101 -13.00 -6.32 2.77
CA ARG A 101 -13.66 -6.86 1.57
C ARG A 101 -12.82 -7.93 0.86
N GLY A 102 -11.71 -8.36 1.46
CA GLY A 102 -10.88 -9.43 0.90
C GLY A 102 -9.88 -8.96 -0.15
N LEU A 103 -9.38 -7.72 -0.07
CA LEU A 103 -8.25 -7.27 -0.90
C LEU A 103 -7.06 -8.24 -0.81
N LEU A 104 -6.82 -8.78 0.39
CA LEU A 104 -5.79 -9.79 0.64
C LEU A 104 -6.35 -11.21 0.56
N SER A 105 -5.55 -12.13 0.00
CA SER A 105 -5.85 -13.55 0.04
C SER A 105 -5.86 -14.09 1.49
N ALA A 106 -6.70 -15.09 1.77
CA ALA A 106 -6.97 -15.59 3.13
C ALA A 106 -5.79 -16.30 3.83
N ARG A 107 -4.70 -16.63 3.13
CA ARG A 107 -3.55 -17.35 3.73
C ARG A 107 -2.22 -16.70 3.39
N GLY A 108 -1.38 -16.52 4.41
CA GLY A 108 -0.01 -16.04 4.27
C GLY A 108 0.06 -14.63 3.70
N SER A 109 -0.87 -13.78 4.11
CA SER A 109 -0.96 -12.39 3.69
C SER A 109 -0.30 -11.44 4.68
N LEU A 110 0.17 -10.30 4.17
CA LEU A 110 0.93 -9.31 4.94
C LEU A 110 0.41 -7.90 4.67
N VAL A 111 0.26 -7.11 5.74
CA VAL A 111 0.23 -5.65 5.64
C VAL A 111 1.49 -5.13 6.32
N ALA A 112 2.31 -4.39 5.59
CA ALA A 112 3.44 -3.66 6.13
C ALA A 112 3.21 -2.17 5.93
N THR A 113 3.51 -1.36 6.94
CA THR A 113 3.33 0.09 6.87
C THR A 113 4.57 0.79 7.40
N ASN A 114 5.09 1.74 6.63
CA ASN A 114 6.19 2.58 7.03
C ASN A 114 5.65 3.72 7.90
N LEU A 115 5.78 3.56 9.21
CA LEU A 115 5.32 4.54 10.18
C LEU A 115 6.53 5.35 10.66
N VAL A 116 6.54 6.64 10.32
CA VAL A 116 7.56 7.57 10.83
C VAL A 116 7.04 8.18 12.13
N PRO A 117 7.63 7.87 13.29
CA PRO A 117 7.20 8.47 14.55
C PRO A 117 7.72 9.91 14.62
N ARG A 118 6.97 10.87 14.08
CA ARG A 118 7.08 12.25 14.53
C ARG A 118 5.99 12.48 15.59
N PHE A 119 6.47 12.73 16.81
CA PHE A 119 5.76 13.10 18.04
C PHE A 119 5.31 11.97 18.97
N GLY A 120 5.97 11.95 20.14
CA GLY A 120 5.48 11.36 21.38
C GLY A 120 5.95 9.94 21.65
N ALA A 121 6.56 9.72 22.81
CA ALA A 121 6.91 8.40 23.35
C ALA A 121 5.68 7.52 23.69
N ASP A 122 4.50 7.86 23.17
CA ASP A 122 3.24 7.22 23.51
C ASP A 122 2.88 6.25 22.38
N GLY A 123 2.97 4.94 22.65
CA GLY A 123 2.65 3.84 21.72
C GLY A 123 1.23 3.85 21.13
N ALA A 124 0.41 4.87 21.43
CA ALA A 124 -0.90 5.12 20.85
C ALA A 124 -0.87 5.35 19.33
N VAL A 125 0.23 5.91 18.80
CA VAL A 125 0.39 6.17 17.35
C VAL A 125 0.42 4.87 16.55
N LEU A 126 0.97 3.79 17.12
CA LEU A 126 1.01 2.47 16.49
C LEU A 126 -0.26 1.65 16.76
N ALA A 127 -0.85 1.80 17.95
CA ALA A 127 -1.96 0.96 18.40
C ALA A 127 -3.19 1.07 17.50
N ARG A 128 -3.51 2.28 17.01
CA ARG A 128 -4.70 2.52 16.19
C ARG A 128 -4.62 1.86 14.80
N PRO A 129 -3.60 2.12 13.96
CA PRO A 129 -3.48 1.45 12.66
C PRO A 129 -3.42 -0.07 12.79
N LEU A 130 -2.66 -0.59 13.76
CA LEU A 130 -2.56 -2.03 13.98
C LEU A 130 -3.92 -2.64 14.39
N ALA A 131 -4.69 -1.98 15.26
CA ALA A 131 -6.03 -2.44 15.62
C ALA A 131 -6.98 -2.42 14.41
N ALA A 132 -6.93 -1.37 13.59
CA ALA A 132 -7.75 -1.25 12.39
C ALA A 132 -7.46 -2.37 11.38
N TYR A 133 -6.18 -2.61 11.06
CA TYR A 133 -5.79 -3.69 10.14
C TYR A 133 -6.15 -5.06 10.71
N ARG A 134 -5.91 -5.32 12.00
CA ARG A 134 -6.25 -6.61 12.63
C ARG A 134 -7.75 -6.87 12.59
N ALA A 135 -8.58 -5.85 12.86
CA ALA A 135 -10.03 -5.98 12.80
C ALA A 135 -10.52 -6.27 11.37
N ALA A 136 -9.95 -5.59 10.37
CA ALA A 136 -10.32 -5.81 8.97
C ALA A 136 -9.93 -7.20 8.44
N LEU A 137 -8.85 -7.79 8.97
CA LEU A 137 -8.37 -9.12 8.56
C LEU A 137 -8.94 -10.28 9.36
N ALA A 138 -9.79 -10.02 10.36
CA ALA A 138 -10.42 -11.06 11.18
C ALA A 138 -11.70 -11.66 10.56
N VAL A 139 -12.04 -11.28 9.31
CA VAL A 139 -13.26 -11.63 8.59
C VAL A 139 -13.09 -12.93 7.80
#